data_AF-A0A095A5S8-F1
#
_entry.id   AF-A0A095A5S8-F1
#
_cell.length_a   1.000
_cell.length_b   1.000
_cell.length_c   1.000
_cell.angle_alpha   90.00
_cell.angle_beta   90.00
_cell.angle_gamma   90.00
#
_symmetry.space_group_name_H-M   'P 1'
#
loop_
_entity.id
_entity.type
_entity.pdbx_description
1 polymer ?
#
loop_
_entity_poly.entity_id
_entity_poly.type
_entity_poly.pdbx_seq_one_letter_code
_entity_poly.pdbx_strand_id
1 'polypeptide(L)'
;VYKPGDRVWLHRPLAPPGTWSKFHHPWQGPYEVVFTRSPTTFVLRNHLRPQDDVITAHYNQLKPDRTTVHLDTPFVNPLTAVSHYKMPPEGGVAYPCPAPGTEDSA
;
A
#
# COMPACT_ATOMS: atom_id res chain seq x y z
N VAL A 1 -2.21 12.35 -11.05
CA VAL A 1 -1.50 11.99 -12.30
C VAL A 1 -0.09 11.60 -11.92
N TYR A 2 0.43 10.50 -12.46
CA TYR A 2 1.77 10.00 -12.12
C TYR A 2 2.88 10.83 -12.76
N LYS A 3 4.03 10.89 -12.11
CA LYS A 3 5.24 11.60 -12.54
C LYS A 3 6.39 10.60 -12.77
N PRO A 4 7.37 10.94 -13.63
CA PRO A 4 8.60 10.18 -13.71
C PRO A 4 9.25 9.98 -12.34
N GLY A 5 9.67 8.76 -12.02
CA GLY A 5 10.18 8.35 -10.71
C GLY A 5 9.12 7.75 -9.77
N ASP A 6 7.83 7.91 -10.05
CA ASP A 6 6.78 7.29 -9.24
C ASP A 6 6.81 5.77 -9.38
N ARG A 7 6.67 5.09 -8.24
CA ARG A 7 6.50 3.63 -8.18
C ARG A 7 5.03 3.26 -8.35
N VAL A 8 4.76 2.37 -9.29
CA VAL A 8 3.42 1.93 -9.66
C VAL A 8 3.36 0.41 -9.87
N TRP A 9 2.18 -0.15 -9.68
CA TRP A 9 1.85 -1.53 -10.01
C TRP A 9 1.07 -1.55 -11.33
N LEU A 10 1.41 -2.50 -12.20
CA LEU A 10 0.78 -2.70 -13.50
C LEU A 10 -0.23 -3.85 -13.46
N HIS A 11 -1.41 -3.63 -14.03
CA HIS A 11 -2.45 -4.64 -14.16
C HIS A 11 -2.22 -5.54 -15.39
N ARG A 12 -2.01 -6.83 -15.16
CA ARG A 12 -1.90 -7.91 -16.13
C ARG A 12 -2.93 -9.00 -15.81
N PRO A 13 -4.16 -8.93 -16.35
CA PRO A 13 -5.24 -9.86 -16.00
C PRO A 13 -4.99 -11.28 -16.54
N LEU A 14 -4.26 -11.41 -17.63
CA LEU A 14 -3.98 -12.71 -18.24
C LEU A 14 -2.82 -13.41 -17.50
N ALA A 15 -3.08 -14.63 -17.06
CA ALA A 15 -2.06 -15.48 -16.48
C ALA A 15 -1.05 -15.90 -17.56
N PRO A 16 0.27 -15.92 -17.26
CA PRO A 16 1.26 -16.44 -18.17
C PRO A 16 0.99 -17.91 -18.55
N PRO A 17 1.37 -18.35 -19.75
CA PRO A 17 1.31 -19.77 -20.12
C PRO A 17 2.04 -20.64 -19.10
N GLY A 18 1.44 -21.76 -18.71
CA GLY A 18 2.00 -22.68 -17.73
C GLY A 18 1.68 -22.34 -16.26
N THR A 19 1.07 -21.18 -15.98
CA THR A 19 0.61 -20.82 -14.64
C THR A 19 -0.86 -21.16 -14.44
N TRP A 20 -1.21 -21.70 -13.28
CA TRP A 20 -2.60 -21.93 -12.92
C TRP A 20 -3.30 -20.59 -12.66
N SER A 21 -4.38 -20.32 -13.40
CA SER A 21 -5.11 -19.05 -13.34
C SER A 21 -5.58 -18.66 -11.94
N LYS A 22 -5.88 -19.64 -11.08
CA LYS A 22 -6.31 -19.42 -9.69
C LYS A 22 -5.25 -18.78 -8.79
N PHE A 23 -3.97 -18.96 -9.11
CA PHE A 23 -2.85 -18.42 -8.32
C PHE A 23 -2.22 -17.18 -8.98
N HIS A 24 -2.76 -16.75 -10.12
CA HIS A 24 -2.24 -15.59 -10.83
C HIS A 24 -2.62 -14.29 -10.11
N HIS A 25 -1.60 -13.51 -9.73
CA HIS A 25 -1.79 -12.18 -9.19
C HIS A 25 -1.83 -11.18 -10.34
N PRO A 26 -2.98 -10.52 -10.60
CA PRO A 26 -3.12 -9.66 -11.76
C PRO A 26 -2.36 -8.34 -11.61
N TRP A 27 -1.96 -7.94 -10.39
CA TRP A 27 -1.14 -6.75 -10.18
C TRP A 27 0.32 -7.16 -10.06
N GLN A 28 1.15 -6.67 -10.96
CA GLN A 28 2.59 -6.95 -11.02
C GLN A 28 3.38 -5.66 -10.77
N GLY A 29 4.54 -5.77 -10.16
CA GLY A 29 5.38 -4.60 -9.87
C GLY A 29 6.05 -4.71 -8.50
N PRO A 30 6.98 -3.81 -8.18
CA PRO A 30 6.95 -2.39 -8.56
C PRO A 30 7.59 -2.05 -9.92
N TYR A 31 6.89 -1.22 -10.69
CA TYR A 31 7.40 -0.53 -11.87
C TYR A 31 7.67 0.94 -11.54
N GLU A 32 8.57 1.57 -12.28
CA GLU A 32 8.85 2.98 -12.17
C GLU A 32 8.39 3.70 -13.44
N VAL A 33 7.70 4.82 -13.29
CA VAL A 33 7.34 5.68 -14.42
C VAL A 33 8.62 6.33 -14.94
N VAL A 34 8.98 6.08 -16.19
CA VAL A 34 10.16 6.70 -16.84
C VAL A 34 9.77 7.99 -17.54
N PHE A 35 8.63 7.95 -18.23
CA PHE A 35 8.20 9.05 -19.07
C PHE A 35 6.67 9.07 -19.22
N THR A 36 6.10 10.27 -19.29
CA THR A 36 4.67 10.49 -19.50
C THR A 36 4.43 10.80 -20.98
N ARG A 37 3.83 9.85 -21.71
CA ARG A 37 3.54 10.02 -23.15
C ARG A 37 2.31 10.88 -23.38
N SER A 38 1.31 10.76 -22.50
CA SER A 38 0.11 11.60 -22.48
C SER A 38 -0.46 11.64 -21.06
N PRO A 39 -1.44 12.50 -20.75
CA PRO A 39 -2.04 12.56 -19.41
C PRO A 39 -2.59 11.22 -18.89
N THR A 40 -2.89 10.29 -19.80
CA THR A 40 -3.46 8.98 -19.51
C THR A 40 -2.55 7.82 -19.86
N THR A 41 -1.40 8.05 -20.50
CA THR A 41 -0.51 6.99 -21.00
C THR A 41 0.92 7.21 -20.54
N PHE A 42 1.49 6.20 -19.89
CA PHE A 42 2.79 6.26 -19.23
C PHE A 42 3.70 5.15 -19.74
N VAL A 43 4.99 5.43 -19.76
CA VAL A 43 6.05 4.47 -20.06
C VAL A 43 6.68 4.04 -18.75
N LEU A 44 6.71 2.74 -18.52
CA LEU A 44 7.15 2.10 -17.29
C LEU A 44 8.42 1.30 -17.54
N ARG A 45 9.31 1.25 -16.55
CA ARG A 45 10.42 0.29 -16.48
C ARG A 45 10.26 -0.61 -15.27
N ASN A 46 10.70 -1.86 -15.39
CA ASN A 46 10.77 -2.74 -14.24
C ASN A 46 11.88 -2.25 -13.30
N HIS A 47 11.55 -1.98 -12.03
CA HIS A 47 12.53 -1.47 -11.07
C HIS A 47 13.60 -2.51 -10.71
N LEU A 48 13.24 -3.79 -10.70
CA LEU A 48 14.16 -4.90 -10.39
C LEU A 48 15.00 -5.34 -11.60
N ARG A 49 14.53 -5.05 -12.81
CA ARG A 49 15.16 -5.47 -14.06
C ARG A 49 15.24 -4.29 -15.03
N PRO A 50 16.14 -3.33 -14.79
CA PRO A 50 16.23 -2.11 -15.60
C PRO A 50 16.74 -2.35 -17.02
N GLN A 51 17.26 -3.54 -17.33
CA GLN A 51 17.69 -3.96 -18.66
C GLN A 51 16.52 -4.49 -19.53
N ASP A 52 15.36 -4.78 -18.92
CA ASP A 52 14.19 -5.25 -19.65
C ASP A 52 13.56 -4.09 -20.45
N ASP A 53 12.79 -4.44 -21.49
CA ASP A 53 12.08 -3.47 -22.31
C ASP A 53 11.08 -2.62 -21.48
N VAL A 54 10.88 -1.38 -21.94
CA VAL A 54 9.89 -0.48 -21.36
C VAL A 54 8.47 -0.87 -21.77
N ILE A 55 7.54 -0.72 -20.85
CA ILE A 55 6.12 -1.07 -21.06
C ILE A 55 5.30 0.22 -21.14
N THR A 56 4.47 0.34 -22.17
CA THR A 56 3.49 1.44 -22.23
C THR A 56 2.17 0.98 -21.62
N ALA A 57 1.60 1.77 -20.70
CA ALA A 57 0.38 1.45 -20.00
C ALA A 57 -0.55 2.67 -19.83
N HIS A 58 -1.86 2.41 -19.79
CA HIS A 58 -2.88 3.43 -19.55
C HIS A 58 -3.11 3.64 -18.05
N TYR A 59 -3.52 4.84 -17.63
CA TYR A 59 -3.79 5.23 -16.24
C TYR A 59 -4.64 4.20 -15.47
N ASN A 60 -5.72 3.70 -16.09
CA ASN A 60 -6.62 2.72 -15.48
C ASN A 60 -5.98 1.33 -15.23
N GLN A 61 -4.80 1.08 -15.79
CA GLN A 61 -4.03 -0.15 -15.60
C GLN A 61 -2.97 0.01 -14.50
N LEU A 62 -2.87 1.20 -13.89
CA LEU A 62 -1.86 1.52 -12.90
C LEU A 62 -2.47 1.69 -11.51
N LYS A 63 -1.76 1.21 -10.50
CA LYS A 63 -2.05 1.48 -9.09
C LYS A 63 -0.82 2.09 -8.42
N PRO A 64 -0.95 3.14 -7.59
CA PRO A 64 0.19 3.73 -6.89
C PRO A 64 0.79 2.74 -5.90
N ASP A 65 2.11 2.74 -5.78
CA ASP A 65 2.82 1.97 -4.76
C ASP A 65 2.86 2.75 -3.43
N ARG A 66 2.03 2.32 -2.47
CA ARG A 66 1.83 3.02 -1.19
C ARG A 66 3.02 2.89 -0.22
N THR A 67 3.98 2.03 -0.50
CA THR A 67 5.21 1.87 0.31
C THR A 67 6.21 3.00 0.11
N THR A 68 6.04 3.85 -0.91
CA THR A 68 6.92 5.01 -1.17
C THR A 68 6.58 6.21 -0.28
N VAL A 69 5.45 6.15 0.44
CA VAL A 69 5.07 7.19 1.39
C VAL A 69 5.69 6.81 2.75
N HIS A 70 6.74 7.55 3.14
CA HIS A 70 7.45 7.52 4.44
C HIS A 70 8.70 6.63 4.58
N LEU A 71 9.83 7.10 4.04
CA LEU A 71 11.13 6.93 4.74
C LEU A 71 11.54 8.21 5.51
N ASP A 72 10.79 9.31 5.38
CA ASP A 72 11.01 10.56 6.13
C ASP A 72 9.98 10.75 7.27
N THR A 73 9.18 9.72 7.54
CA THR A 73 8.36 9.54 8.73
C THR A 73 9.19 9.03 9.90
N PRO A 74 9.64 9.76 10.96
CA PRO A 74 10.02 9.05 12.18
C PRO A 74 8.93 8.04 12.49
N PHE A 75 9.34 6.78 12.64
CA PHE A 75 8.51 5.64 12.99
C PHE A 75 7.79 5.96 14.30
N VAL A 76 6.66 6.67 14.22
CA VAL A 76 5.71 6.70 15.31
C VAL A 76 5.13 5.31 15.30
N ASN A 77 5.77 4.45 16.09
CA ASN A 77 5.27 3.17 16.55
C ASN A 77 3.73 3.27 16.59
N PRO A 78 2.96 2.44 15.86
CA PRO A 78 1.55 2.36 16.15
C PRO A 78 1.51 1.92 17.60
N LEU A 79 1.07 2.84 18.47
CA LEU A 79 0.94 2.66 19.89
C LEU A 79 0.51 1.21 20.11
N THR A 80 1.35 0.42 20.77
CA THR A 80 0.96 -0.87 21.30
C THR A 80 -0.28 -0.57 22.14
N ALA A 81 -1.45 -0.72 21.53
CA ALA A 81 -2.72 -0.67 22.22
C ALA A 81 -2.78 -1.98 22.98
N VAL A 82 -2.01 -2.05 24.08
CA VAL A 82 -2.34 -2.92 25.18
C VAL A 82 -3.69 -2.43 25.65
N SER A 83 -4.74 -3.01 25.08
CA SER A 83 -6.09 -2.85 25.58
C SER A 83 -6.11 -3.50 26.94
N HIS A 84 -5.94 -2.70 27.99
CA HIS A 84 -6.17 -3.14 29.35
C HIS A 84 -7.67 -3.35 29.51
N TYR A 85 -8.13 -4.59 29.34
CA TYR A 85 -9.49 -4.97 29.68
C TYR A 85 -9.54 -5.36 31.15
N LYS A 86 -10.47 -4.80 31.91
CA LYS A 86 -10.79 -5.28 33.26
C LYS A 86 -11.95 -6.26 33.13
N MET A 87 -11.67 -7.56 33.24
CA MET A 87 -12.69 -8.61 33.22
C MET A 87 -13.39 -8.66 34.59
N PRO A 88 -14.73 -8.45 34.66
CA PRO A 88 -15.46 -8.60 35.92
C PRO A 88 -15.50 -10.08 36.34
N PRO A 89 -15.42 -10.38 37.65
CA PRO A 89 -15.36 -11.76 38.14
C PRO A 89 -16.67 -12.54 37.95
N GLU A 90 -17.82 -11.87 37.92
CA GLU A 90 -19.11 -12.48 37.59
C GLU A 90 -19.47 -12.19 36.12
N GLY A 91 -19.48 -13.23 35.28
CA GLY A 91 -19.52 -13.12 33.82
C GLY A 91 -20.50 -12.08 33.26
N GLY A 92 -19.94 -11.09 32.56
CA GLY A 92 -20.65 -10.01 31.87
C GLY A 92 -19.79 -9.35 30.80
N VAL A 93 -20.39 -8.49 29.97
CA VAL A 93 -19.72 -7.85 28.82
C VAL A 93 -18.64 -6.88 29.29
N ALA A 94 -17.41 -7.02 28.76
CA ALA A 94 -16.30 -6.16 29.10
C ALA A 94 -16.43 -4.79 28.42
N TYR A 95 -16.23 -3.71 29.18
CA TYR A 95 -16.23 -2.34 28.67
C TYR A 95 -14.80 -1.80 28.59
N PRO A 96 -14.47 -1.02 27.55
CA PRO A 96 -13.19 -0.33 27.47
C PRO A 96 -13.08 0.69 28.61
N CYS A 97 -11.97 0.68 29.34
CA CYS A 97 -11.71 1.68 30.36
C CYS A 97 -11.58 3.08 29.71
N PRO A 98 -12.24 4.12 30.24
CA PRO A 98 -12.04 5.48 29.76
C PRO A 98 -10.57 5.87 29.91
N ALA A 99 -10.02 6.54 28.90
CA ALA A 99 -8.67 7.09 28.98
C ALA A 99 -8.59 8.12 30.13
N PRO A 100 -7.52 8.11 30.94
CA PRO A 100 -7.34 9.12 31.97
C PRO A 100 -6.97 10.46 31.29
N GLY A 101 -7.93 11.40 31.24
CA GLY A 101 -7.63 12.82 31.10
C GLY A 101 -7.69 13.47 32.48
N THR A 102 -6.60 14.05 32.98
CA THR A 102 -6.16 15.35 32.46
C THR A 102 -7.12 16.53 32.69
N GLU A 103 -6.99 17.28 33.80
CA GLU A 103 -7.53 18.63 34.10
C GLU A 103 -8.93 18.71 34.74
N ASP A 104 -9.26 19.66 35.61
CA ASP A 104 -8.54 20.64 36.44
C ASP A 104 -9.59 21.20 37.42
N SER A 105 -9.11 21.71 38.54
CA SER A 105 -9.79 22.35 39.66
C SER A 105 -10.90 23.33 39.29
N ALA A 106 -11.96 23.36 40.11
CA ALA A 106 -12.72 24.57 40.44
C ALA A 106 -13.28 24.46 41.86
#